data_AF-A0A1V4YED5-F1
#
_entry.id   AF-A0A1V4YED5-F1
#
_cell.length_a   1.000
_cell.length_b   1.000
_cell.length_c   1.000
_cell.angle_alpha   90.00
_cell.angle_beta   90.00
_cell.angle_gamma   90.00
#
_symmetry.space_group_name_H-M   'P 1'
#
loop_
_entity.id
_entity.type
_entity.pdbx_description
1 polymer ?
#
loop_
_entity_poly.entity_id
_entity_poly.type
_entity_poly.pdbx_seq_one_letter_code
_entity_poly.pdbx_strand_id
1 'polypeptide(L)'
;MESQFLLAKAKDEEIATKGECGGAVSALFKYLLDQDLVDGVLTLTRGEDIYDGIPTLVEDSEDIVSTCGSLHCAPTMFGDLISKYLTDMRLAVSVKPCDAMAINELIKRHQINEDNLYKIGLNCGGAVMPISAQKMIEMFYDVDPSEVVKEEIDKGKFIIELEDGTHKSVEIDELEEKGFGRRINCQRCELKIPRNADLACGNWGAEPGWTFIEVVTEKGAKLLNDAKKGGYIEVKTPSQKAITIRGKIENAMIKLAQKYQEKYLEENYPDIENWDEYWNRCIKCYACRDACSLCFCKECDLEKEFYNDEDAIVPDPLTFQGVRMSHVCFSCVNCGQCEDVCPMEIPLAHIFHRMQKKYRDKTGFIAGVSEELPPLYSPEKE
;
A
#
# COMPACT_ATOMS: atom_id res chain seq x y z
N MET A 1 -20.40 12.94 5.08
CA MET A 1 -21.27 11.81 5.51
C MET A 1 -20.84 11.43 6.92
N GLU A 2 -21.75 11.12 7.85
CA GLU A 2 -21.35 10.55 9.15
C GLU A 2 -20.68 9.19 8.94
N SER A 3 -19.62 8.87 9.69
CA SER A 3 -18.89 7.61 9.54
C SER A 3 -19.81 6.42 9.82
N GLN A 4 -20.09 5.63 8.79
CA GLN A 4 -20.87 4.40 8.91
C GLN A 4 -19.92 3.22 9.10
N PHE A 5 -20.02 2.57 10.27
CA PHE A 5 -19.23 1.38 10.62
C PHE A 5 -20.10 0.12 10.62
N LEU A 6 -19.59 -0.95 10.03
CA LEU A 6 -20.27 -2.23 9.89
C LEU A 6 -19.29 -3.38 10.16
N LEU A 7 -19.82 -4.50 10.63
CA LEU A 7 -19.16 -5.79 10.53
C LEU A 7 -19.84 -6.55 9.38
N ALA A 8 -19.05 -7.10 8.47
CA ALA A 8 -19.55 -7.88 7.34
C ALA A 8 -18.91 -9.28 7.27
N LYS A 9 -19.67 -10.25 6.78
CA LYS A 9 -19.21 -11.62 6.53
C LYS A 9 -19.77 -12.11 5.19
N ALA A 10 -18.97 -12.84 4.42
CA ALA A 10 -19.39 -13.52 3.21
C ALA A 10 -20.43 -14.60 3.55
N LYS A 11 -21.45 -14.74 2.70
CA LYS A 11 -22.41 -15.85 2.80
C LYS A 11 -21.93 -17.11 2.08
N ASP A 12 -21.07 -16.95 1.09
CA ASP A 12 -20.34 -18.06 0.48
C ASP A 12 -19.42 -18.69 1.54
N GLU A 13 -19.62 -19.97 1.82
CA GLU A 13 -18.90 -20.67 2.90
C GLU A 13 -17.41 -20.85 2.58
N GLU A 14 -17.05 -20.98 1.30
CA GLU A 14 -15.66 -21.14 0.89
C GLU A 14 -14.91 -19.81 1.04
N ILE A 15 -15.50 -18.71 0.58
CA ILE A 15 -14.97 -17.36 0.78
C ILE A 15 -14.89 -17.01 2.28
N ALA A 16 -15.91 -17.36 3.06
CA ALA A 16 -15.93 -17.09 4.50
C ALA A 16 -14.84 -17.86 5.26
N THR A 17 -14.50 -19.06 4.78
CA THR A 17 -13.45 -19.91 5.37
C THR A 17 -12.05 -19.48 4.93
N LYS A 18 -11.84 -19.20 3.64
CA LYS A 18 -10.52 -18.86 3.08
C LYS A 18 -10.12 -17.40 3.28
N GLY A 19 -11.08 -16.51 3.50
CA GLY A 19 -10.80 -15.09 3.73
C GLY A 19 -10.07 -14.85 5.05
N GLU A 20 -9.25 -13.80 5.10
CA GLU A 20 -8.49 -13.47 6.33
C GLU A 20 -9.39 -13.24 7.55
N CYS A 21 -10.51 -12.54 7.33
CA CYS A 21 -11.47 -12.17 8.35
C CYS A 21 -12.83 -12.83 8.07
N GLY A 22 -13.86 -12.04 7.78
CA GLY A 22 -15.16 -12.57 7.36
C GLY A 22 -15.28 -12.84 5.87
N GLY A 23 -14.20 -12.75 5.07
CA GLY A 23 -14.26 -12.90 3.61
C GLY A 23 -15.04 -11.79 2.86
N ALA A 24 -15.41 -10.70 3.54
CA ALA A 24 -16.31 -9.70 2.98
C ALA A 24 -15.76 -9.00 1.73
N VAL A 25 -14.45 -8.71 1.69
CA VAL A 25 -13.81 -8.04 0.53
C VAL A 25 -13.90 -8.92 -0.72
N SER A 26 -13.53 -10.20 -0.60
CA SER A 26 -13.66 -11.16 -1.70
C SER A 26 -15.12 -11.33 -2.15
N ALA A 27 -16.07 -11.37 -1.21
CA ALA A 27 -17.49 -11.43 -1.57
C ALA A 27 -17.99 -10.18 -2.32
N LEU A 28 -17.47 -8.99 -1.98
CA LEU A 28 -17.76 -7.75 -2.72
C LEU A 28 -17.16 -7.79 -4.13
N PHE A 29 -15.96 -8.34 -4.30
CA PHE A 29 -15.37 -8.54 -5.63
C PHE A 29 -16.14 -9.54 -6.47
N LYS A 30 -16.53 -10.69 -5.89
CA LYS A 30 -17.38 -11.67 -6.56
C LYS A 30 -18.70 -11.03 -7.03
N TYR A 31 -19.34 -10.24 -6.17
CA TYR A 31 -20.55 -9.49 -6.52
C TYR A 31 -20.33 -8.53 -7.70
N LEU A 32 -19.22 -7.78 -7.72
CA LEU A 32 -18.94 -6.82 -8.79
C LEU A 32 -18.77 -7.52 -10.16
N LEU A 33 -18.13 -8.69 -10.19
CA LEU A 33 -17.97 -9.50 -11.40
C LEU A 33 -19.30 -10.17 -11.81
N ASP A 34 -20.01 -10.81 -10.88
CA ASP A 34 -21.29 -11.50 -11.15
C ASP A 34 -22.38 -10.56 -11.70
N GLN A 35 -22.26 -9.26 -11.46
CA GLN A 35 -23.21 -8.25 -11.92
C GLN A 35 -22.70 -7.43 -13.11
N ASP A 36 -21.57 -7.84 -13.72
CA ASP A 36 -20.93 -7.14 -14.84
C ASP A 36 -20.65 -5.64 -14.57
N LEU A 37 -20.45 -5.28 -13.29
CA LEU A 37 -20.20 -3.89 -12.88
C LEU A 37 -18.74 -3.48 -13.13
N VAL A 38 -17.85 -4.46 -13.16
CA VAL A 38 -16.43 -4.32 -13.51
C VAL A 38 -16.06 -5.39 -14.52
N ASP A 39 -15.06 -5.10 -15.36
CA ASP A 39 -14.48 -6.03 -16.32
C ASP A 39 -13.42 -6.94 -15.67
N GLY A 40 -12.85 -6.51 -14.54
CA GLY A 40 -11.88 -7.29 -13.79
C GLY A 40 -11.63 -6.82 -12.37
N VAL A 41 -11.03 -7.69 -11.57
CA VAL A 41 -10.61 -7.42 -10.19
C VAL A 41 -9.09 -7.53 -10.12
N LEU A 42 -8.41 -6.40 -9.85
CA LEU A 42 -6.97 -6.37 -9.63
C LEU A 42 -6.68 -6.60 -8.14
N THR A 43 -6.09 -7.75 -7.82
CA THR A 43 -5.78 -8.18 -6.46
C THR A 43 -4.49 -9.02 -6.44
N LEU A 44 -4.25 -9.79 -5.38
CA LEU A 44 -3.10 -10.68 -5.25
C LEU A 44 -3.53 -12.15 -5.22
N THR A 45 -2.71 -13.00 -5.81
CA THR A 45 -2.73 -14.45 -5.56
C THR A 45 -1.39 -14.90 -4.95
N ARG A 46 -1.40 -16.07 -4.32
CA ARG A 46 -0.18 -16.68 -3.76
C ARG A 46 0.67 -17.27 -4.89
N GLY A 47 1.98 -17.07 -4.81
CA GLY A 47 2.97 -17.68 -5.67
C GLY A 47 3.36 -19.08 -5.20
N GLU A 48 4.66 -19.35 -5.14
CA GLU A 48 5.18 -20.64 -4.66
C GLU A 48 4.89 -20.83 -3.18
N ASP A 49 5.00 -19.76 -2.40
CA ASP A 49 4.73 -19.74 -0.96
C ASP A 49 3.90 -18.50 -0.53
N ILE A 50 3.72 -18.34 0.79
CA ILE A 50 2.95 -17.23 1.37
C ILE A 50 3.66 -15.87 1.27
N TYR A 51 4.97 -15.85 1.00
CA TYR A 51 5.76 -14.63 0.90
C TYR A 51 5.68 -14.03 -0.52
N ASP A 52 5.29 -14.84 -1.50
CA ASP A 52 5.16 -14.45 -2.90
C ASP A 52 3.75 -13.95 -3.23
N GLY A 53 3.56 -12.63 -3.18
CA GLY A 53 2.32 -12.00 -3.67
C GLY A 53 2.41 -11.62 -5.15
N ILE A 54 1.59 -12.27 -5.98
CA ILE A 54 1.53 -12.02 -7.43
C ILE A 54 0.35 -11.12 -7.75
N PRO A 55 0.57 -9.89 -8.29
CA PRO A 55 -0.49 -9.08 -8.91
C PRO A 55 -1.27 -9.89 -9.94
N THR A 56 -2.58 -10.01 -9.72
CA THR A 56 -3.46 -10.85 -10.53
C THR A 56 -4.70 -10.06 -10.93
N LEU A 57 -5.01 -10.08 -12.22
CA LEU A 57 -6.27 -9.60 -12.77
C LEU A 57 -7.22 -10.80 -12.89
N VAL A 58 -8.31 -10.78 -12.11
CA VAL A 58 -9.34 -11.82 -12.12
C VAL A 58 -10.55 -11.32 -12.89
N GLU A 59 -10.94 -12.02 -13.95
CA GLU A 59 -12.08 -11.66 -14.80
C GLU A 59 -13.29 -12.60 -14.60
N ASP A 60 -13.08 -13.79 -14.02
CA ASP A 60 -14.13 -14.74 -13.64
C ASP A 60 -14.42 -14.64 -12.13
N SER A 61 -15.70 -14.50 -11.77
CA SER A 61 -16.12 -14.38 -10.38
C SER A 61 -15.87 -15.65 -9.55
N GLU A 62 -15.82 -16.83 -10.19
CA GLU A 62 -15.52 -18.10 -9.53
C GLU A 62 -14.05 -18.18 -9.09
N ASP A 63 -13.15 -17.49 -9.80
CA ASP A 63 -11.71 -17.48 -9.51
C ASP A 63 -11.35 -16.58 -8.31
N ILE A 64 -12.27 -15.73 -7.84
CA ILE A 64 -12.04 -14.83 -6.70
C ILE A 64 -11.62 -15.59 -5.44
N VAL A 65 -12.15 -16.79 -5.24
CA VAL A 65 -11.83 -17.64 -4.08
C VAL A 65 -10.33 -17.94 -3.99
N SER A 66 -9.64 -18.05 -5.13
CA SER A 66 -8.19 -18.31 -5.18
C SER A 66 -7.33 -17.16 -4.64
N THR A 67 -7.90 -15.95 -4.58
CA THR A 67 -7.22 -14.72 -4.13
C THR A 67 -7.46 -14.40 -2.65
N CYS A 68 -8.17 -15.27 -1.93
CA CYS A 68 -8.51 -15.08 -0.53
C CYS A 68 -7.29 -15.24 0.40
N GLY A 69 -7.25 -14.35 1.40
CA GLY A 69 -6.22 -14.31 2.44
C GLY A 69 -5.44 -13.00 2.41
N SER A 70 -4.46 -12.86 3.30
CA SER A 70 -3.57 -11.71 3.35
C SER A 70 -2.14 -12.08 2.98
N LEU A 71 -1.50 -11.22 2.19
CA LEU A 71 -0.08 -11.32 1.84
C LEU A 71 0.62 -10.02 2.28
N HIS A 72 1.26 -10.08 3.45
CA HIS A 72 1.99 -8.98 4.07
C HIS A 72 3.37 -8.79 3.43
N CYS A 73 3.88 -9.80 2.71
CA CYS A 73 5.15 -9.74 2.00
C CYS A 73 5.07 -9.17 0.57
N ALA A 74 3.92 -8.63 0.17
CA ALA A 74 3.67 -8.15 -1.18
C ALA A 74 3.63 -6.61 -1.28
N PRO A 75 4.68 -5.94 -1.79
CA PRO A 75 4.60 -4.55 -2.19
C PRO A 75 3.82 -4.44 -3.52
N THR A 76 2.68 -3.78 -3.49
CA THR A 76 1.79 -3.64 -4.65
C THR A 76 2.12 -2.35 -5.42
N MET A 77 2.17 -2.44 -6.75
CA MET A 77 2.40 -1.31 -7.67
C MET A 77 1.13 -1.03 -8.49
N PHE A 78 -0.05 -1.14 -7.87
CA PHE A 78 -1.32 -1.17 -8.60
C PHE A 78 -1.60 0.12 -9.38
N GLY A 79 -1.21 1.29 -8.87
CA GLY A 79 -1.32 2.54 -9.64
C GLY A 79 -0.52 2.50 -10.95
N ASP A 80 0.67 1.90 -10.95
CA ASP A 80 1.50 1.77 -12.14
C ASP A 80 0.88 0.77 -13.15
N LEU A 81 0.43 -0.38 -12.66
CA LEU A 81 -0.22 -1.39 -13.49
C LEU A 81 -1.48 -0.85 -14.17
N ILE A 82 -2.31 -0.13 -13.41
CA ILE A 82 -3.56 0.44 -13.94
C ILE A 82 -3.25 1.50 -15.00
N SER A 83 -2.41 2.49 -14.68
CA SER A 83 -2.12 3.62 -15.57
C SER A 83 -1.39 3.23 -16.85
N LYS A 84 -0.59 2.16 -16.84
CA LYS A 84 0.17 1.72 -18.03
C LYS A 84 -0.56 0.70 -18.88
N TYR A 85 -1.39 -0.16 -18.27
CA TYR A 85 -1.88 -1.36 -18.96
C TYR A 85 -3.40 -1.57 -18.89
N LEU A 86 -4.11 -0.93 -17.96
CA LEU A 86 -5.52 -1.24 -17.67
C LEU A 86 -6.44 -0.01 -17.67
N THR A 87 -6.03 1.09 -18.31
CA THR A 87 -6.78 2.37 -18.31
C THR A 87 -8.17 2.26 -18.95
N ASP A 88 -8.34 1.33 -19.89
CA ASP A 88 -9.59 1.14 -20.64
C ASP A 88 -10.60 0.20 -19.94
N MET A 89 -10.22 -0.40 -18.79
CA MET A 89 -11.07 -1.34 -18.06
C MET A 89 -11.81 -0.68 -16.90
N ARG A 90 -13.02 -1.16 -16.61
CA ARG A 90 -13.71 -0.95 -15.33
C ARG A 90 -13.16 -1.96 -14.34
N LEU A 91 -12.55 -1.53 -13.24
CA LEU A 91 -11.86 -2.41 -12.30
C LEU A 91 -12.39 -2.26 -10.88
N ALA A 92 -12.39 -3.38 -10.15
CA ALA A 92 -12.29 -3.33 -8.70
C ALA A 92 -10.84 -3.61 -8.29
N VAL A 93 -10.35 -2.93 -7.27
CA VAL A 93 -8.94 -3.05 -6.85
C VAL A 93 -8.86 -3.17 -5.34
N SER A 94 -8.12 -4.17 -4.84
CA SER A 94 -7.75 -4.24 -3.43
C SER A 94 -6.58 -3.30 -3.17
N VAL A 95 -6.75 -2.30 -2.31
CA VAL A 95 -5.73 -1.25 -2.13
C VAL A 95 -5.23 -1.20 -0.70
N LYS A 96 -3.90 -1.21 -0.52
CA LYS A 96 -3.30 -0.68 0.71
C LYS A 96 -3.40 0.85 0.66
N PRO A 97 -3.27 1.56 1.79
CA PRO A 97 -3.40 3.02 1.81
C PRO A 97 -2.46 3.73 0.81
N CYS A 98 -1.24 3.22 0.62
CA CYS A 98 -0.27 3.78 -0.33
C CYS A 98 -0.64 3.51 -1.80
N ASP A 99 -1.29 2.39 -2.13
CA ASP A 99 -1.82 2.14 -3.48
C ASP A 99 -2.91 3.15 -3.81
N ALA A 100 -3.86 3.32 -2.88
CA ALA A 100 -4.93 4.30 -3.03
C ALA A 100 -4.37 5.72 -3.16
N MET A 101 -3.33 6.08 -2.41
CA MET A 101 -2.67 7.38 -2.56
C MET A 101 -2.06 7.55 -3.96
N ALA A 102 -1.35 6.54 -4.46
CA ALA A 102 -0.73 6.59 -5.79
C ALA A 102 -1.80 6.70 -6.90
N ILE A 103 -2.87 5.89 -6.81
CA ILE A 103 -4.01 5.93 -7.73
C ILE A 103 -4.67 7.30 -7.71
N ASN A 104 -4.93 7.88 -6.53
CA ASN A 104 -5.56 9.20 -6.43
C ASN A 104 -4.67 10.31 -7.01
N GLU A 105 -3.35 10.25 -6.82
CA GLU A 105 -2.43 11.21 -7.46
C GLU A 105 -2.36 11.06 -8.98
N LEU A 106 -2.54 9.83 -9.50
CA LEU A 106 -2.64 9.55 -10.94
C LEU A 106 -3.99 10.00 -11.53
N ILE A 107 -5.10 9.82 -10.79
CA ILE A 107 -6.43 10.34 -11.16
C ILE A 107 -6.37 11.85 -11.30
N LYS A 108 -5.77 12.55 -10.33
CA LYS A 108 -5.59 14.00 -10.39
C LYS A 108 -4.88 14.46 -11.65
N ARG A 109 -4.04 13.61 -12.25
CA ARG A 109 -3.23 13.89 -13.45
C ARG A 109 -3.81 13.24 -14.72
N HIS A 110 -5.07 12.85 -14.68
CA HIS A 110 -5.77 12.26 -15.82
C HIS A 110 -5.14 10.97 -16.36
N GLN A 111 -4.27 10.30 -15.58
CA GLN A 111 -3.64 9.04 -15.97
C GLN A 111 -4.53 7.82 -15.67
N ILE A 112 -5.55 8.02 -14.83
CA ILE A 112 -6.52 7.01 -14.45
C ILE A 112 -7.90 7.67 -14.40
N ASN A 113 -8.91 7.03 -15.00
CA ASN A 113 -10.29 7.46 -14.87
C ASN A 113 -10.90 6.92 -13.56
N GLU A 114 -11.30 7.82 -12.65
CA GLU A 114 -11.90 7.44 -11.37
C GLU A 114 -13.24 6.71 -11.50
N ASP A 115 -14.04 7.07 -12.51
CA ASP A 115 -15.37 6.48 -12.70
C ASP A 115 -15.28 4.96 -12.93
N ASN A 116 -14.19 4.53 -13.56
CA ASN A 116 -13.90 3.13 -13.86
C ASN A 116 -13.39 2.32 -12.66
N LEU A 117 -13.18 2.91 -11.48
CA LEU A 117 -12.52 2.20 -10.37
C LEU A 117 -13.40 2.05 -9.12
N TYR A 118 -13.50 0.83 -8.61
CA TYR A 118 -13.89 0.56 -7.22
C TYR A 118 -12.63 0.29 -6.38
N LYS A 119 -12.34 1.17 -5.43
CA LYS A 119 -11.19 1.04 -4.51
C LYS A 119 -11.66 0.40 -3.20
N ILE A 120 -11.37 -0.88 -2.97
CA ILE A 120 -11.68 -1.55 -1.69
C ILE A 120 -10.40 -1.60 -0.85
N GLY A 121 -10.33 -0.72 0.15
CA GLY A 121 -9.14 -0.53 0.96
C GLY A 121 -8.98 -1.56 2.08
N LEU A 122 -7.74 -1.98 2.34
CA LEU A 122 -7.35 -2.85 3.45
C LEU A 122 -6.53 -2.07 4.49
N ASN A 123 -6.88 -2.16 5.77
CA ASN A 123 -6.05 -1.56 6.83
C ASN A 123 -4.64 -2.17 6.84
N CYS A 124 -3.61 -1.35 6.93
CA CYS A 124 -2.24 -1.79 6.71
C CYS A 124 -1.32 -1.34 7.86
N GLY A 125 -0.67 -2.32 8.50
CA GLY A 125 0.38 -2.07 9.48
C GLY A 125 1.75 -1.78 8.85
N GLY A 126 1.94 -2.21 7.60
CA GLY A 126 3.17 -2.16 6.82
C GLY A 126 3.43 -3.51 6.15
N ALA A 127 4.22 -3.51 5.07
CA ALA A 127 4.64 -4.73 4.39
C ALA A 127 6.04 -5.16 4.86
N VAL A 128 6.38 -6.43 4.68
CA VAL A 128 7.71 -7.02 4.94
C VAL A 128 8.33 -7.41 3.60
N MET A 129 9.66 -7.41 3.47
CA MET A 129 10.31 -7.94 2.26
C MET A 129 10.36 -9.48 2.33
N PRO A 130 10.05 -10.23 1.26
CA PRO A 130 9.97 -11.70 1.31
C PRO A 130 11.20 -12.38 1.91
N ILE A 131 12.40 -12.05 1.41
CA ILE A 131 13.67 -12.61 1.93
C ILE A 131 13.93 -12.18 3.39
N SER A 132 13.52 -10.97 3.78
CA SER A 132 13.61 -10.54 5.17
C SER A 132 12.63 -11.29 6.06
N ALA A 133 11.45 -11.67 5.54
CA ALA A 133 10.44 -12.45 6.25
C ALA A 133 10.93 -13.87 6.50
N GLN A 134 11.49 -14.53 5.49
CA GLN A 134 12.05 -15.87 5.62
C GLN A 134 13.19 -15.89 6.65
N LYS A 135 14.16 -14.96 6.53
CA LYS A 135 15.27 -14.85 7.49
C LYS A 135 14.79 -14.59 8.93
N MET A 136 13.78 -13.73 9.13
CA MET A 136 13.28 -13.48 10.48
C MET A 136 12.57 -14.71 11.06
N ILE A 137 11.89 -15.50 10.23
CA ILE A 137 11.21 -16.74 10.66
C ILE A 137 12.25 -17.76 11.12
N GLU A 138 13.29 -17.99 10.33
CA GLU A 138 14.41 -18.87 10.73
C GLU A 138 15.05 -18.40 12.05
N MET A 139 15.38 -17.11 12.14
CA MET A 139 16.20 -16.59 13.24
C MET A 139 15.45 -16.36 14.56
N PHE A 140 14.18 -15.94 14.51
CA PHE A 140 13.41 -15.53 15.69
C PHE A 140 12.33 -16.53 16.09
N TYR A 141 11.91 -17.40 15.17
CA TYR A 141 10.86 -18.39 15.41
C TYR A 141 11.42 -19.80 15.50
N ASP A 142 12.64 -20.05 15.02
CA ASP A 142 13.26 -21.38 14.91
C ASP A 142 12.31 -22.32 14.14
N VAL A 143 11.96 -21.90 12.93
CA VAL A 143 11.00 -22.53 12.01
C VAL A 143 11.57 -22.46 10.60
N ASP A 144 11.39 -23.54 9.82
CA ASP A 144 11.62 -23.51 8.38
C ASP A 144 10.53 -22.67 7.71
N PRO A 145 10.86 -21.57 7.00
CA PRO A 145 9.88 -20.69 6.38
C PRO A 145 8.88 -21.39 5.45
N SER A 146 9.25 -22.55 4.88
CA SER A 146 8.38 -23.35 4.01
C SER A 146 7.23 -24.04 4.75
N GLU A 147 7.32 -24.21 6.07
CA GLU A 147 6.27 -24.81 6.90
C GLU A 147 5.17 -23.81 7.29
N VAL A 148 5.32 -22.53 6.94
CA VAL A 148 4.38 -21.47 7.32
C VAL A 148 3.23 -21.39 6.32
N VAL A 149 2.01 -21.62 6.79
CA VAL A 149 0.80 -21.62 5.96
C VAL A 149 -0.01 -20.34 6.07
N LYS A 150 0.21 -19.55 7.13
CA LYS A 150 -0.49 -18.29 7.35
C LYS A 150 0.38 -17.31 8.15
N GLU A 151 0.22 -16.03 7.85
CA GLU A 151 0.80 -14.92 8.59
C GLU A 151 -0.28 -13.90 8.98
N GLU A 152 -0.20 -13.37 10.20
CA GLU A 152 -1.07 -12.31 10.67
C GLU A 152 -0.28 -11.27 11.48
N ILE A 153 -0.61 -9.99 11.27
CA ILE A 153 -0.17 -8.92 12.16
C ILE A 153 -1.33 -8.51 13.05
N ASP A 154 -1.28 -8.90 14.34
CA ASP A 154 -2.26 -8.53 15.35
C ASP A 154 -1.59 -8.10 16.66
N LYS A 155 -2.18 -7.09 17.32
CA LYS A 155 -1.74 -6.58 18.63
C LYS A 155 -0.24 -6.25 18.75
N GLY A 156 0.40 -5.82 17.67
CA GLY A 156 1.83 -5.48 17.65
C GLY A 156 2.78 -6.66 17.45
N LYS A 157 2.23 -7.86 17.23
CA LYS A 157 2.98 -9.09 16.97
C LYS A 157 2.89 -9.49 15.51
N PHE A 158 3.97 -10.08 15.01
CA PHE A 158 3.95 -10.86 13.79
C PHE A 158 3.73 -12.33 14.17
N ILE A 159 2.59 -12.87 13.75
CA ILE A 159 2.11 -14.20 14.10
C ILE A 159 2.22 -15.09 12.87
N ILE A 160 2.78 -16.28 13.05
CA ILE A 160 2.82 -17.32 12.02
C ILE A 160 2.02 -18.53 12.48
N GLU A 161 1.36 -19.19 11.53
CA GLU A 161 0.68 -20.47 11.69
C GLU A 161 1.40 -21.52 10.84
N LEU A 162 1.66 -22.69 11.44
CA LEU A 162 2.28 -23.84 10.79
C LEU A 162 1.23 -24.85 10.32
N GLU A 163 1.61 -25.79 9.45
CA GLU A 163 0.72 -26.85 8.94
C GLU A 163 0.02 -27.67 10.04
N ASP A 164 0.66 -27.84 11.19
CA ASP A 164 0.12 -28.58 12.35
C ASP A 164 -0.87 -27.74 13.20
N GLY A 165 -1.12 -26.48 12.82
CA GLY A 165 -1.96 -25.52 13.54
C GLY A 165 -1.24 -24.80 14.69
N THR A 166 0.05 -25.04 14.90
CA THR A 166 0.84 -24.32 15.89
C THR A 166 0.98 -22.85 15.52
N HIS A 167 0.78 -21.98 16.51
CA HIS A 167 0.97 -20.53 16.35
C HIS A 167 2.22 -20.08 17.11
N LYS A 168 3.09 -19.33 16.43
CA LYS A 168 4.24 -18.64 17.05
C LYS A 168 4.14 -17.14 16.80
N SER A 169 4.63 -16.32 17.72
CA SER A 169 4.55 -14.85 17.61
C SER A 169 5.78 -14.16 18.18
N VAL A 170 6.25 -13.11 17.50
CA VAL A 170 7.31 -12.20 17.98
C VAL A 170 6.79 -10.77 17.91
N GLU A 171 7.23 -9.91 18.83
CA GLU A 171 6.89 -8.48 18.82
C GLU A 171 7.55 -7.78 17.63
N ILE A 172 6.79 -6.97 16.89
CA ILE A 172 7.30 -6.25 15.71
C ILE A 172 8.41 -5.28 16.09
N ASP A 173 8.29 -4.60 17.23
CA ASP A 173 9.31 -3.65 17.69
C ASP A 173 10.66 -4.35 17.91
N GLU A 174 10.66 -5.60 18.41
CA GLU A 174 11.88 -6.38 18.58
C GLU A 174 12.53 -6.74 17.23
N LEU A 175 11.71 -7.11 16.23
CA LEU A 175 12.19 -7.40 14.88
C LEU A 175 12.81 -6.14 14.26
N GLU A 176 12.15 -5.00 14.38
CA GLU A 176 12.61 -3.73 13.79
C GLU A 176 13.88 -3.18 14.44
N GLU A 177 14.02 -3.31 15.76
CA GLU A 177 15.25 -2.95 16.48
C GLU A 177 16.46 -3.77 16.01
N LYS A 178 16.23 -5.01 15.56
CA LYS A 178 17.25 -5.92 15.03
C LYS A 178 17.44 -5.80 13.51
N GLY A 179 16.77 -4.84 12.85
CA GLY A 179 16.89 -4.59 11.41
C GLY A 179 16.01 -5.48 10.52
N PHE A 180 15.03 -6.17 11.09
CA PHE A 180 14.04 -6.99 10.40
C PHE A 180 12.64 -6.34 10.46
N GLY A 181 11.60 -7.09 10.09
CA GLY A 181 10.21 -6.65 10.18
C GLY A 181 9.79 -5.77 9.01
N ARG A 182 9.00 -4.74 9.27
CA ARG A 182 8.36 -3.95 8.21
C ARG A 182 9.40 -3.17 7.39
N ARG A 183 9.13 -3.00 6.11
CA ARG A 183 9.86 -2.11 5.20
C ARG A 183 10.06 -0.74 5.84
N ILE A 184 11.26 -0.20 5.72
CA ILE A 184 11.68 1.05 6.37
C ILE A 184 10.73 2.22 6.03
N ASN A 185 10.25 2.31 4.79
CA ASN A 185 9.25 3.32 4.41
C ASN A 185 7.88 3.08 5.05
N CYS A 186 7.44 1.83 5.20
CA CYS A 186 6.17 1.48 5.85
C CYS A 186 6.17 1.84 7.34
N GLN A 187 7.32 1.74 8.01
CA GLN A 187 7.48 2.16 9.40
C GLN A 187 7.12 3.64 9.60
N ARG A 188 7.30 4.50 8.58
CA ARG A 188 7.02 5.94 8.64
C ARG A 188 5.63 6.37 8.15
N CYS A 189 4.82 5.44 7.65
CA CYS A 189 3.51 5.79 7.07
C CYS A 189 2.50 6.12 8.18
N GLU A 190 1.81 7.27 8.11
CA GLU A 190 0.76 7.62 9.08
C GLU A 190 -0.66 7.19 8.64
N LEU A 191 -0.88 6.91 7.35
CA LEU A 191 -2.18 6.45 6.88
C LEU A 191 -2.31 4.93 7.04
N LYS A 192 -3.08 4.50 8.05
CA LYS A 192 -3.23 3.09 8.41
C LYS A 192 -4.56 2.51 7.96
N ILE A 193 -5.64 3.24 8.19
CA ILE A 193 -6.97 2.93 7.68
C ILE A 193 -7.14 3.67 6.35
N PRO A 194 -7.46 2.97 5.24
CA PRO A 194 -7.50 3.55 3.89
C PRO A 194 -8.77 4.37 3.67
N ARG A 195 -8.91 5.49 4.40
CA ARG A 195 -10.00 6.47 4.22
C ARG A 195 -9.87 7.30 2.93
N ASN A 196 -8.95 6.91 2.05
CA ASN A 196 -8.72 7.43 0.71
C ASN A 196 -9.20 6.44 -0.38
N ALA A 197 -9.95 5.41 0.00
CA ALA A 197 -10.61 4.43 -0.87
C ALA A 197 -12.15 4.55 -0.73
N ASP A 198 -12.93 3.72 -1.44
CA ASP A 198 -14.41 3.73 -1.34
C ASP A 198 -14.92 3.09 -0.04
N LEU A 199 -14.24 2.02 0.38
CA LEU A 199 -14.47 1.28 1.61
C LEU A 199 -13.14 1.07 2.32
N ALA A 200 -13.12 1.18 3.65
CA ALA A 200 -11.96 0.86 4.46
C ALA A 200 -12.22 -0.37 5.33
N CYS A 201 -11.65 -1.50 4.90
CA CYS A 201 -11.89 -2.84 5.43
C CYS A 201 -10.70 -3.36 6.25
N GLY A 202 -10.93 -4.32 7.14
CA GLY A 202 -9.89 -5.18 7.71
C GLY A 202 -10.20 -5.72 9.11
N ASN A 203 -9.17 -6.20 9.80
CA ASN A 203 -9.29 -6.91 11.08
C ASN A 203 -9.35 -5.98 12.31
N TRP A 204 -8.96 -4.71 12.21
CA TRP A 204 -8.87 -3.84 13.39
C TRP A 204 -10.23 -3.49 13.99
N GLY A 205 -10.47 -4.01 15.20
CA GLY A 205 -11.75 -3.91 15.90
C GLY A 205 -12.79 -4.92 15.41
N ALA A 206 -12.44 -5.81 14.48
CA ALA A 206 -13.35 -6.84 14.00
C ALA A 206 -13.60 -7.92 15.06
N GLU A 207 -14.79 -8.53 15.01
CA GLU A 207 -15.10 -9.73 15.78
C GLU A 207 -14.61 -10.97 15.00
N PRO A 208 -14.27 -12.09 15.68
CA PRO A 208 -13.83 -13.30 14.99
C PRO A 208 -14.81 -13.74 13.88
N GLY A 209 -14.28 -13.99 12.68
CA GLY A 209 -15.07 -14.35 11.50
C GLY A 209 -15.87 -13.21 10.86
N TRP A 210 -15.59 -11.95 11.23
CA TRP A 210 -16.17 -10.76 10.62
C TRP A 210 -15.07 -9.84 10.09
N THR A 211 -15.35 -9.11 9.02
CA THR A 211 -14.53 -8.01 8.52
C THR A 211 -15.10 -6.68 9.03
N PHE A 212 -14.27 -5.82 9.61
CA PHE A 212 -14.69 -4.46 9.96
C PHE A 212 -14.65 -3.57 8.71
N ILE A 213 -15.76 -2.89 8.41
CA ILE A 213 -15.89 -1.98 7.25
C ILE A 213 -16.27 -0.59 7.75
N GLU A 214 -15.52 0.41 7.31
CA GLU A 214 -15.87 1.83 7.34
C GLU A 214 -16.25 2.28 5.94
N VAL A 215 -17.45 2.81 5.77
CA VAL A 215 -17.94 3.33 4.49
C VAL A 215 -17.39 4.74 4.31
N VAL A 216 -16.68 4.99 3.22
CA VAL A 216 -15.98 6.26 2.97
C VAL A 216 -16.74 7.10 1.95
N THR A 217 -17.13 6.49 0.82
CA THR A 217 -17.80 7.19 -0.30
C THR A 217 -19.24 6.71 -0.50
N GLU A 218 -20.03 7.49 -1.22
CA GLU A 218 -21.38 7.08 -1.66
C GLU A 218 -21.31 5.84 -2.59
N LYS A 219 -20.27 5.75 -3.42
CA LYS A 219 -19.98 4.58 -4.28
C LYS A 219 -19.78 3.32 -3.43
N GLY A 220 -18.99 3.41 -2.36
CA GLY A 220 -18.80 2.33 -1.39
C GLY A 220 -20.09 1.96 -0.65
N ALA A 221 -20.88 2.96 -0.21
CA ALA A 221 -22.16 2.74 0.45
C ALA A 221 -23.15 1.98 -0.44
N LYS A 222 -23.23 2.35 -1.72
CA LYS A 222 -24.08 1.69 -2.72
C LYS A 222 -23.64 0.24 -2.93
N LEU A 223 -22.35 0.01 -3.18
CA LEU A 223 -21.78 -1.33 -3.36
C LEU A 223 -22.15 -2.26 -2.20
N LEU A 224 -21.91 -1.82 -0.96
CA LEU A 224 -22.17 -2.64 0.22
C LEU A 224 -23.67 -2.96 0.39
N ASN A 225 -24.54 -1.99 0.14
CA ASN A 225 -25.98 -2.18 0.23
C ASN A 225 -26.50 -3.15 -0.86
N ASP A 226 -26.00 -3.04 -2.08
CA ASP A 226 -26.45 -3.87 -3.18
C ASP A 226 -25.91 -5.30 -3.06
N ALA A 227 -24.66 -5.49 -2.64
CA ALA A 227 -24.10 -6.81 -2.34
C ALA A 227 -24.84 -7.52 -1.18
N LYS A 228 -25.25 -6.75 -0.15
CA LYS A 228 -26.11 -7.26 0.93
C LYS A 228 -27.47 -7.73 0.41
N LYS A 229 -28.13 -6.92 -0.43
CA LYS A 229 -29.43 -7.28 -1.03
C LYS A 229 -29.32 -8.47 -1.97
N GLY A 230 -28.22 -8.56 -2.73
CA GLY A 230 -27.89 -9.69 -3.60
C GLY A 230 -27.53 -10.97 -2.84
N GLY A 231 -27.37 -10.90 -1.52
CA GLY A 231 -27.11 -12.07 -0.69
C GLY A 231 -25.65 -12.51 -0.62
N TYR A 232 -24.69 -11.70 -1.09
CA TYR A 232 -23.26 -12.02 -1.06
C TYR A 232 -22.65 -11.89 0.33
N ILE A 233 -23.18 -10.94 1.12
CA ILE A 233 -22.72 -10.67 2.48
C ILE A 233 -23.88 -10.58 3.46
N GLU A 234 -23.59 -10.89 4.72
CA GLU A 234 -24.38 -10.46 5.87
C GLU A 234 -23.66 -9.35 6.62
N VAL A 235 -24.41 -8.47 7.28
CA VAL A 235 -23.85 -7.34 8.03
C VAL A 235 -24.53 -7.16 9.38
N LYS A 236 -23.77 -6.67 10.35
CA LYS A 236 -24.26 -6.23 11.65
C LYS A 236 -23.54 -4.98 12.13
N THR A 237 -24.13 -4.28 13.09
CA THR A 237 -23.51 -3.10 13.70
C THR A 237 -22.41 -3.52 14.67
N PRO A 238 -21.17 -2.96 14.58
CA PRO A 238 -20.13 -3.21 15.55
C PRO A 238 -20.50 -2.63 16.92
N SER A 239 -20.03 -3.27 17.99
CA SER A 239 -20.15 -2.71 19.34
C SER A 239 -19.32 -1.42 19.50
N GLN A 240 -19.71 -0.54 20.44
CA GLN A 240 -18.89 0.64 20.78
C GLN A 240 -17.47 0.27 21.21
N LYS A 241 -17.31 -0.89 21.84
CA LYS A 241 -16.01 -1.45 22.23
C LYS A 241 -15.15 -1.77 20.99
N ALA A 242 -15.73 -2.40 19.97
CA ALA A 242 -15.05 -2.70 18.70
C ALA A 242 -14.55 -1.42 18.00
N ILE A 243 -15.41 -0.40 17.88
CA ILE A 243 -15.04 0.91 17.33
C ILE A 243 -13.89 1.56 18.12
N THR A 244 -13.97 1.50 19.45
CA THR A 244 -12.91 2.04 20.33
C THR A 244 -11.59 1.29 20.17
N ILE A 245 -11.62 -0.04 20.02
CA ILE A 245 -10.42 -0.86 19.78
C ILE A 245 -9.77 -0.47 18.45
N ARG A 246 -10.56 -0.37 17.37
CA ARG A 246 -10.07 0.07 16.05
C ARG A 246 -9.31 1.39 16.14
N GLY A 247 -9.90 2.40 16.77
CA GLY A 247 -9.26 3.71 16.95
C GLY A 247 -8.01 3.65 17.84
N LYS A 248 -7.98 2.79 18.87
CA LYS A 248 -6.79 2.62 19.71
C LYS A 248 -5.62 2.00 18.93
N ILE A 249 -5.88 0.96 18.13
CA ILE A 249 -4.87 0.32 17.29
C ILE A 249 -4.31 1.32 16.27
N GLU A 250 -5.19 2.02 15.55
CA GLU A 250 -4.78 3.05 14.59
C GLU A 250 -3.89 4.12 15.24
N ASN A 251 -4.30 4.67 16.39
CA ASN A 251 -3.52 5.69 17.10
C ASN A 251 -2.17 5.17 17.59
N ALA A 252 -2.07 3.92 18.04
CA ALA A 252 -0.80 3.32 18.41
C ALA A 252 0.15 3.22 17.20
N MET A 253 -0.37 2.80 16.06
CA MET A 253 0.38 2.66 14.82
C MET A 253 0.81 4.01 14.23
N ILE A 254 0.00 5.06 14.39
CA ILE A 254 0.36 6.43 14.01
C ILE A 254 1.49 6.96 14.90
N LYS A 255 1.41 6.77 16.23
CA LYS A 255 2.48 7.20 17.15
C LYS A 255 3.80 6.50 16.86
N LEU A 256 3.76 5.20 16.54
CA LEU A 256 4.95 4.46 16.13
C LEU A 256 5.52 5.03 14.82
N ALA A 257 4.66 5.37 13.86
CA ALA A 257 5.11 6.01 12.62
C ALA A 257 5.75 7.37 12.85
N GLN A 258 5.20 8.19 13.75
CA GLN A 258 5.77 9.49 14.12
C GLN A 258 7.14 9.34 14.81
N LYS A 259 7.32 8.34 15.67
CA LYS A 259 8.63 7.99 16.25
C LYS A 259 9.66 7.69 15.16
N TYR A 260 9.30 6.88 14.17
CA TYR A 260 10.21 6.56 13.06
C TYR A 260 10.41 7.73 12.09
N GLN A 261 9.42 8.61 11.92
CA GLN A 261 9.64 9.85 11.17
C GLN A 261 10.66 10.76 11.86
N GLU A 262 10.58 10.93 13.17
CA GLU A 262 11.59 11.71 13.92
C GLU A 262 12.99 11.11 13.72
N LYS A 263 13.12 9.80 13.97
CA LYS A 263 14.38 9.06 13.81
C LYS A 263 14.98 9.20 12.40
N TYR A 264 14.18 9.03 11.35
CA TYR A 264 14.69 8.88 9.99
C TYR A 264 14.62 10.15 9.13
N LEU A 265 13.73 11.10 9.47
CA LEU A 265 13.54 12.34 8.70
C LEU A 265 14.12 13.56 9.41
N GLU A 266 14.47 13.47 10.69
CA GLU A 266 15.14 14.56 11.41
C GLU A 266 16.50 14.12 11.97
N GLU A 267 16.57 13.08 12.82
CA GLU A 267 17.83 12.68 13.48
C GLU A 267 18.85 12.07 12.52
N ASN A 268 18.42 11.15 11.65
CA ASN A 268 19.28 10.40 10.72
C ASN A 268 18.97 10.75 9.25
N TYR A 269 18.59 12.00 8.98
CA TYR A 269 18.29 12.41 7.62
C TYR A 269 19.56 12.52 6.76
N PRO A 270 19.55 12.02 5.50
CA PRO A 270 20.64 12.22 4.55
C PRO A 270 20.70 13.69 4.08
N ASP A 271 21.32 14.56 4.88
CA ASP A 271 21.45 15.99 4.60
C ASP A 271 22.45 16.29 3.46
N ILE A 272 22.42 17.52 2.97
CA ILE A 272 23.28 18.04 1.90
C ILE A 272 24.77 17.92 2.23
N GLU A 273 25.12 18.02 3.52
CA GLU A 273 26.49 17.89 4.00
C GLU A 273 27.05 16.47 3.81
N ASN A 274 26.18 15.47 3.69
CA ASN A 274 26.54 14.06 3.51
C ASN A 274 26.23 13.56 2.09
N TRP A 275 26.13 14.45 1.10
CA TRP A 275 25.81 14.07 -0.28
C TRP A 275 26.79 13.07 -0.90
N ASP A 276 28.07 13.13 -0.50
CA ASP A 276 29.09 12.16 -0.91
C ASP A 276 28.74 10.72 -0.50
N GLU A 277 28.04 10.53 0.62
CA GLU A 277 27.66 9.21 1.15
C GLU A 277 26.45 8.60 0.42
N TYR A 278 25.59 9.44 -0.17
CA TYR A 278 24.31 9.02 -0.74
C TYR A 278 24.16 9.45 -2.20
N TRP A 279 23.98 10.75 -2.44
CA TRP A 279 23.61 11.29 -3.76
C TRP A 279 24.71 11.02 -4.80
N ASN A 280 25.98 11.20 -4.45
CA ASN A 280 27.13 11.01 -5.34
C ASN A 280 27.37 9.54 -5.73
N ARG A 281 26.65 8.61 -5.10
CA ARG A 281 26.64 7.20 -5.52
C ARG A 281 25.68 6.94 -6.69
N CYS A 282 24.87 7.92 -7.10
CA CYS A 282 23.89 7.76 -8.17
C CYS A 282 24.56 7.44 -9.51
N ILE A 283 24.24 6.27 -10.07
CA ILE A 283 24.74 5.83 -11.38
C ILE A 283 23.79 6.17 -12.55
N LYS A 284 22.71 6.94 -12.30
CA LYS A 284 21.65 7.30 -13.28
C LYS A 284 21.17 6.10 -14.12
N CYS A 285 20.93 4.97 -13.45
CA CYS A 285 20.34 3.79 -14.08
C CYS A 285 18.83 3.91 -14.33
N TYR A 286 18.21 5.03 -13.95
CA TYR A 286 16.78 5.36 -14.08
C TYR A 286 15.77 4.42 -13.40
N ALA A 287 16.20 3.32 -12.78
CA ALA A 287 15.31 2.37 -12.10
C ALA A 287 14.34 3.04 -11.11
N CYS A 288 14.82 3.99 -10.31
CA CYS A 288 13.99 4.69 -9.32
C CYS A 288 12.96 5.64 -9.95
N ARG A 289 13.21 6.15 -11.16
CA ARG A 289 12.25 6.90 -11.97
C ARG A 289 11.21 5.93 -12.52
N ASP A 290 11.64 4.85 -13.15
CA ASP A 290 10.77 3.93 -13.87
C ASP A 290 9.81 3.16 -12.93
N ALA A 291 10.25 2.89 -11.71
CA ALA A 291 9.44 2.28 -10.65
C ALA A 291 8.47 3.26 -9.96
N CYS A 292 8.57 4.56 -10.22
CA CYS A 292 7.73 5.55 -9.54
C CYS A 292 6.44 5.80 -10.33
N SER A 293 5.29 5.46 -9.74
CA SER A 293 3.99 5.69 -10.37
C SER A 293 3.70 7.17 -10.67
N LEU A 294 4.43 8.11 -10.09
CA LEU A 294 4.27 9.56 -10.36
C LEU A 294 5.17 10.05 -11.51
N CYS A 295 6.01 9.19 -12.07
CA CYS A 295 6.86 9.47 -13.22
C CYS A 295 6.26 8.84 -14.49
N PHE A 296 5.37 9.57 -15.16
CA PHE A 296 4.61 9.10 -16.34
C PHE A 296 4.82 10.00 -17.58
N CYS A 297 5.82 10.89 -17.56
CA CYS A 297 6.10 11.80 -18.67
C CYS A 297 6.42 11.00 -19.94
N LYS A 298 5.82 11.34 -21.09
CA LYS A 298 6.21 10.74 -22.37
C LYS A 298 7.61 11.14 -22.79
N GLU A 299 7.91 12.44 -22.68
CA GLU A 299 9.26 12.98 -22.80
C GLU A 299 9.78 13.37 -21.41
N CYS A 300 10.85 12.72 -20.97
CA CYS A 300 11.42 12.99 -19.66
C CYS A 300 12.46 14.12 -19.75
N ASP A 301 12.29 15.16 -18.93
CA ASP A 301 13.29 16.24 -18.85
C ASP A 301 14.69 15.70 -18.52
N LEU A 302 14.78 14.61 -17.74
CA LEU A 302 16.04 13.96 -17.36
C LEU A 302 16.81 13.34 -18.54
N GLU A 303 16.16 13.16 -19.69
CA GLU A 303 16.73 12.60 -20.92
C GLU A 303 17.12 13.68 -21.95
N LYS A 304 16.83 14.95 -21.68
CA LYS A 304 17.18 16.05 -22.59
C LYS A 304 18.70 16.28 -22.60
N GLU A 305 19.24 16.62 -23.78
CA GLU A 305 20.67 16.87 -24.00
C GLU A 305 21.27 17.88 -23.01
N PHE A 306 20.50 18.89 -22.59
CA PHE A 306 20.93 19.87 -21.58
C PHE A 306 21.35 19.26 -20.24
N TYR A 307 20.79 18.10 -19.87
CA TYR A 307 21.12 17.37 -18.65
C TYR A 307 22.00 16.14 -18.92
N ASN A 308 22.54 16.03 -20.14
CA ASN A 308 23.51 15.02 -20.51
C ASN A 308 24.91 15.61 -20.39
N ASP A 309 25.69 15.11 -19.44
CA ASP A 309 27.09 15.49 -19.28
C ASP A 309 27.94 14.45 -19.99
N GLU A 310 28.25 14.70 -21.27
CA GLU A 310 28.98 13.76 -22.14
C GLU A 310 30.37 13.41 -21.61
N ASP A 311 30.96 14.28 -20.77
CA ASP A 311 32.31 14.15 -20.24
C ASP A 311 32.37 13.56 -18.82
N ALA A 312 31.22 13.37 -18.15
CA ALA A 312 31.17 12.86 -16.78
C ALA A 312 30.97 11.33 -16.72
N ILE A 313 31.87 10.65 -16.00
CA ILE A 313 31.77 9.20 -15.71
C ILE A 313 30.56 8.91 -14.80
N VAL A 314 30.24 9.86 -13.91
CA VAL A 314 29.10 9.78 -12.99
C VAL A 314 28.29 11.07 -13.16
N PRO A 315 26.98 10.99 -13.40
CA PRO A 315 26.14 12.15 -13.62
C PRO A 315 26.00 12.96 -12.33
N ASP A 316 25.98 14.28 -12.45
CA ASP A 316 25.69 15.18 -11.34
C ASP A 316 24.37 14.78 -10.66
N PRO A 317 24.41 14.31 -9.39
CA PRO A 317 23.21 13.87 -8.70
C PRO A 317 22.23 14.99 -8.48
N LEU A 318 22.69 16.25 -8.36
CA LEU A 318 21.81 17.39 -8.22
C LEU A 318 20.96 17.57 -9.48
N THR A 319 21.55 17.37 -10.65
CA THR A 319 20.82 17.36 -11.93
C THR A 319 19.75 16.26 -11.94
N PHE A 320 20.13 15.00 -11.69
CA PHE A 320 19.15 13.91 -11.80
C PHE A 320 18.11 13.92 -10.65
N GLN A 321 18.60 13.82 -9.41
CA GLN A 321 17.73 13.72 -8.24
C GLN A 321 17.06 15.06 -7.91
N GLY A 322 17.71 16.21 -8.15
CA GLY A 322 17.11 17.52 -7.92
C GLY A 322 15.97 17.85 -8.88
N VAL A 323 16.14 17.59 -10.19
CA VAL A 323 15.03 17.74 -11.17
C VAL A 323 13.89 16.78 -10.80
N ARG A 324 14.19 15.50 -10.53
CA ARG A 324 13.18 14.53 -10.10
C ARG A 324 12.47 14.96 -8.81
N MET A 325 13.21 15.47 -7.83
CA MET A 325 12.66 16.01 -6.58
C MET A 325 11.69 17.15 -6.85
N SER A 326 12.04 18.10 -7.72
CA SER A 326 11.15 19.22 -8.06
C SER A 326 9.80 18.78 -8.65
N HIS A 327 9.77 17.67 -9.40
CA HIS A 327 8.55 17.16 -10.03
C HIS A 327 7.70 16.28 -9.11
N VAL A 328 8.34 15.53 -8.19
CA VAL A 328 7.67 14.43 -7.46
C VAL A 328 7.47 14.72 -5.97
N CYS A 329 8.35 15.51 -5.34
CA CYS A 329 8.42 15.57 -3.88
C CYS A 329 7.12 15.96 -3.18
N PHE A 330 6.32 16.85 -3.76
CA PHE A 330 5.06 17.28 -3.17
C PHE A 330 3.95 16.22 -3.25
N SER A 331 4.04 15.32 -4.24
CA SER A 331 3.11 14.22 -4.45
C SER A 331 3.64 12.88 -3.94
N CYS A 332 4.85 12.83 -3.38
CA CYS A 332 5.43 11.58 -2.90
C CYS A 332 4.53 10.90 -1.85
N VAL A 333 4.14 9.65 -2.11
CA VAL A 333 3.27 8.87 -1.22
C VAL A 333 4.03 7.95 -0.25
N ASN A 334 5.37 8.08 -0.19
CA ASN A 334 6.26 7.26 0.65
C ASN A 334 6.09 5.73 0.45
N CYS A 335 5.77 5.29 -0.78
CA CYS A 335 5.56 3.86 -1.09
C CYS A 335 6.85 3.01 -1.08
N GLY A 336 8.03 3.66 -1.14
CA GLY A 336 9.34 2.99 -1.03
C GLY A 336 9.88 2.36 -2.31
N GLN A 337 9.07 2.22 -3.36
CA GLN A 337 9.46 1.51 -4.60
C GLN A 337 10.76 2.02 -5.22
N CYS A 338 10.97 3.33 -5.22
CA CYS A 338 12.20 3.93 -5.75
C CYS A 338 13.46 3.56 -4.96
N GLU A 339 13.33 3.33 -3.65
CA GLU A 339 14.44 2.96 -2.76
C GLU A 339 14.75 1.46 -2.93
N ASP A 340 13.71 0.61 -2.98
CA ASP A 340 13.85 -0.84 -3.19
C ASP A 340 14.62 -1.19 -4.47
N VAL A 341 14.42 -0.44 -5.56
CA VAL A 341 15.06 -0.71 -6.86
C VAL A 341 16.40 0.00 -7.04
N CYS A 342 16.87 0.76 -6.05
CA CYS A 342 18.12 1.51 -6.18
C CYS A 342 19.32 0.57 -5.94
N PRO A 343 20.14 0.26 -6.98
CA PRO A 343 21.27 -0.67 -6.80
C PRO A 343 22.37 -0.10 -5.89
N MET A 344 22.36 1.21 -5.66
CA MET A 344 23.33 1.94 -4.85
C MET A 344 22.83 2.23 -3.43
N GLU A 345 21.65 1.68 -3.06
CA GLU A 345 21.05 1.80 -1.74
C GLU A 345 20.83 3.26 -1.30
N ILE A 346 20.56 4.16 -2.25
CA ILE A 346 20.28 5.55 -1.94
C ILE A 346 18.91 5.61 -1.23
N PRO A 347 18.81 6.24 -0.05
CA PRO A 347 17.58 6.29 0.76
C PRO A 347 16.57 7.30 0.19
N LEU A 348 16.14 7.08 -1.05
CA LEU A 348 15.30 8.00 -1.80
C LEU A 348 13.99 8.25 -1.04
N ALA A 349 13.31 7.22 -0.54
CA ALA A 349 12.02 7.41 0.13
C ALA A 349 12.14 8.33 1.35
N HIS A 350 13.28 8.33 2.05
CA HIS A 350 13.55 9.25 3.16
C HIS A 350 13.62 10.71 2.69
N ILE A 351 14.40 10.95 1.63
CA ILE A 351 14.61 12.26 1.02
C ILE A 351 13.28 12.87 0.58
N PHE A 352 12.52 12.15 -0.25
CA PHE A 352 11.25 12.63 -0.80
C PHE A 352 10.18 12.75 0.29
N HIS A 353 10.12 11.83 1.26
CA HIS A 353 9.14 11.88 2.35
C HIS A 353 9.37 13.07 3.28
N ARG A 354 10.62 13.42 3.63
CA ARG A 354 10.88 14.64 4.44
C ARG A 354 10.39 15.90 3.73
N MET A 355 10.61 16.01 2.42
CA MET A 355 10.13 17.15 1.64
C MET A 355 8.61 17.24 1.63
N GLN A 356 7.93 16.12 1.37
CA GLN A 356 6.46 16.06 1.43
C GLN A 356 5.96 16.41 2.84
N LYS A 357 6.56 15.85 3.89
CA LYS A 357 6.22 16.11 5.30
C LYS A 357 6.37 17.60 5.63
N LYS A 358 7.48 18.23 5.27
CA LYS A 358 7.68 19.68 5.47
C LYS A 358 6.61 20.52 4.77
N TYR A 359 6.18 20.10 3.58
CA TYR A 359 5.10 20.78 2.86
C TYR A 359 3.74 20.58 3.55
N ARG A 360 3.41 19.33 3.92
CA ARG A 360 2.22 18.96 4.68
C ARG A 360 2.13 19.74 5.99
N ASP A 361 3.19 19.76 6.79
CA ASP A 361 3.20 20.40 8.11
C ASP A 361 2.98 21.94 8.00
N LYS A 362 3.30 22.54 6.85
CA LYS A 362 3.07 23.97 6.58
C LYS A 362 1.70 24.29 5.94
N THR A 363 1.16 23.39 5.13
CA THR A 363 0.00 23.68 4.27
C THR A 363 -1.23 22.85 4.57
N GLY A 364 -1.08 21.74 5.30
CA GLY A 364 -2.12 20.73 5.48
C GLY A 364 -2.26 19.75 4.31
N PHE A 365 -1.54 19.94 3.20
CA PHE A 365 -1.66 19.09 2.02
C PHE A 365 -1.07 17.69 2.24
N ILE A 366 -1.86 16.65 1.97
CA ILE A 366 -1.44 15.25 2.05
C ILE A 366 -1.59 14.61 0.66
N ALA A 367 -0.47 14.17 0.09
CA ALA A 367 -0.45 13.51 -1.22
C ALA A 367 -1.39 12.29 -1.23
N GLY A 368 -2.24 12.18 -2.25
CA GLY A 368 -3.18 11.07 -2.42
C GLY A 368 -4.34 11.02 -1.41
N VAL A 369 -4.50 12.04 -0.57
CA VAL A 369 -5.60 12.19 0.41
C VAL A 369 -6.32 13.53 0.27
N SER A 370 -5.58 14.63 0.18
CA SER A 370 -6.13 15.96 -0.11
C SER A 370 -6.84 15.95 -1.47
N GLU A 371 -7.96 16.63 -1.60
CA GLU A 371 -8.66 16.79 -2.89
C GLU A 371 -7.95 17.82 -3.78
N GLU A 372 -7.23 18.76 -3.17
CA GLU A 372 -6.50 19.80 -3.89
C GLU A 372 -5.41 19.22 -4.80
N LEU A 373 -5.03 20.01 -5.81
CA LEU A 373 -3.90 19.69 -6.67
C LEU A 373 -2.58 20.01 -5.94
N PRO A 374 -1.53 19.20 -6.16
CA PRO A 374 -0.21 19.47 -5.60
C PRO A 374 0.37 20.78 -6.16
N PRO A 375 1.29 21.46 -5.45
CA PRO A 375 2.05 22.55 -6.03
C PRO A 375 2.91 22.05 -7.21
N LEU A 376 3.18 22.93 -8.17
CA LEU A 376 3.86 22.56 -9.43
C LEU A 376 3.13 21.43 -10.19
N TYR A 377 1.80 21.39 -10.06
CA TYR A 377 0.95 20.44 -10.77
C TYR A 377 1.16 20.53 -12.29
N SER A 378 1.40 19.37 -12.89
CA SER A 378 1.50 19.17 -14.33
C SER A 378 0.43 18.13 -14.70
N PRO A 379 -0.67 18.55 -15.37
CA PRO A 379 -1.84 17.71 -15.62
C PRO A 379 -1.50 16.54 -16.54
N GLU A 380 -1.19 16.85 -17.79
CA GLU A 380 -0.69 15.91 -18.78
C GLU A 380 0.61 16.48 -19.32
N LYS A 381 1.61 15.62 -19.47
CA LYS A 381 2.79 15.93 -20.26
C LYS A 381 2.56 15.28 -21.60
N GLU A 382 2.25 16.10 -22.61
CA GLU A 382 2.07 15.63 -23.99
C GLU A 382 3.25 14.79 -24.48
#